data_AF-A0A5D4RMB9-F1
#
_entry.id   AF-A0A5D4RMB9-F1
#
_cell.length_a   1.000
_cell.length_b   1.000
_cell.length_c   1.000
_cell.angle_alpha   90.00
_cell.angle_beta   90.00
_cell.angle_gamma   90.00
#
_symmetry.space_group_name_H-M   'P 1'
#
loop_
_entity.id
_entity.type
_entity.pdbx_description
1 polymer ?
#
loop_
_entity_poly.entity_id
_entity_poly.type
_entity_poly.pdbx_seq_one_letter_code
_entity_poly.pdbx_strand_id
1 'polypeptide(L)'
;MERELKRSKYLAEAAALTNNLENVREALIEFEDSAGLFRHTNQTYSSEWSGKTRQAYDSLVEELNQTEQIVYDVHRELMAEINSEIDRLFEKVRELK
;
A
#
# COMPACT_ATOMS: atom_id res chain seq x y z
N MET A 1 28.62 -20.01 16.96
CA MET A 1 28.92 -19.61 15.57
C MET A 1 27.76 -19.84 14.60
N GLU A 2 27.38 -21.06 14.21
CA GLU A 2 26.31 -21.25 13.20
C GLU A 2 24.92 -20.73 13.65
N ARG A 3 24.55 -20.96 14.91
CA ARG A 3 23.28 -20.42 15.48
C ARG A 3 23.25 -18.90 15.52
N GLU A 4 24.34 -18.26 15.94
CA GLU A 4 24.45 -16.80 15.99
C GLU A 4 24.39 -16.19 14.59
N LEU A 5 24.98 -16.86 13.59
CA LEU A 5 24.96 -16.41 12.20
C LEU A 5 23.54 -16.50 11.61
N LYS A 6 22.80 -17.59 11.88
CA LYS A 6 21.38 -17.72 11.52
C LYS A 6 20.52 -16.67 12.21
N ARG A 7 20.74 -16.42 13.50
CA ARG A 7 20.03 -15.40 14.27
C ARG A 7 20.26 -14.00 13.69
N SER A 8 21.51 -13.66 13.38
CA SER A 8 21.86 -12.38 12.76
C SER A 8 21.18 -12.21 11.39
N LYS A 9 21.15 -13.27 10.58
CA LYS A 9 20.46 -13.27 9.29
C LYS A 9 18.97 -12.97 9.43
N TYR A 10 18.26 -13.66 10.33
CA TYR A 10 16.82 -13.41 10.53
C TYR A 10 16.53 -11.99 11.04
N LEU A 11 17.38 -11.45 11.91
CA LEU A 11 17.25 -10.06 12.38
C LEU A 11 17.48 -9.06 11.24
N ALA A 12 18.45 -9.30 10.36
CA ALA A 12 18.71 -8.45 9.21
C ALA A 12 17.55 -8.48 8.20
N GLU A 13 16.99 -9.66 7.94
CA GLU A 13 15.80 -9.82 7.09
C GLU A 13 14.58 -9.09 7.68
N ALA A 14 14.32 -9.23 8.99
CA ALA A 14 13.22 -8.55 9.66
C ALA A 14 13.38 -7.02 9.59
N ALA A 15 14.60 -6.50 9.80
CA ALA A 15 14.87 -5.07 9.69
C ALA A 15 14.66 -4.54 8.26
N ALA A 16 15.06 -5.31 7.23
CA ALA A 16 14.82 -4.93 5.85
C ALA A 16 13.31 -4.88 5.52
N LEU A 17 12.53 -5.83 6.02
CA LEU A 17 11.07 -5.84 5.88
C LEU A 17 10.41 -4.67 6.62
N THR A 18 10.87 -4.31 7.83
CA THR A 18 10.39 -3.12 8.55
C THR A 18 10.60 -1.85 7.72
N ASN A 19 11.77 -1.68 7.11
CA ASN A 19 12.03 -0.51 6.26
C ASN A 19 11.14 -0.50 5.01
N ASN A 20 10.91 -1.67 4.39
CA ASN A 20 10.01 -1.77 3.25
C ASN A 20 8.58 -1.40 3.63
N LEU A 21 8.13 -1.78 4.83
CA LEU A 21 6.80 -1.48 5.35
C LEU A 21 6.57 0.03 5.51
N GLU A 22 7.58 0.79 5.94
CA GLU A 22 7.48 2.26 5.97
C GLU A 22 7.38 2.85 4.56
N ASN A 23 8.17 2.36 3.60
CA ASN A 23 8.08 2.83 2.21
C ASN A 23 6.69 2.55 1.59
N VAL A 24 6.09 1.41 1.91
CA VAL A 24 4.73 1.06 1.44
C VAL A 24 3.69 2.01 2.03
N ARG A 25 3.83 2.41 3.30
CA ARG A 25 2.97 3.42 3.92
C ARG A 25 3.13 4.79 3.27
N GLU A 26 4.37 5.23 3.03
CA GLU A 26 4.65 6.50 2.36
C GLU A 26 4.03 6.54 0.96
N ALA A 27 4.17 5.46 0.19
CA ALA A 27 3.54 5.35 -1.12
C ALA A 27 2.00 5.45 -1.07
N LEU A 28 1.36 4.88 -0.03
CA LEU A 28 -0.09 5.02 0.13
C LEU A 28 -0.49 6.47 0.44
N ILE A 29 0.28 7.18 1.28
CA ILE A 29 0.00 8.59 1.62
C ILE A 29 0.06 9.45 0.35
N GLU A 30 1.10 9.30 -0.47
CA GLU A 30 1.22 10.03 -1.74
C GLU A 30 0.07 9.72 -2.71
N PHE A 31 -0.38 8.47 -2.72
CA PHE A 31 -1.53 8.04 -3.50
C PHE A 31 -2.83 8.66 -3.00
N GLU A 32 -3.07 8.68 -1.69
CA GLU A 32 -4.26 9.27 -1.05
C GLU A 32 -4.34 10.78 -1.33
N ASP A 33 -3.22 11.50 -1.24
CA ASP A 33 -3.13 12.92 -1.57
C ASP A 33 -3.53 13.19 -3.03
N SER A 34 -3.01 12.36 -3.94
CA SER A 34 -3.31 12.47 -5.37
C SER A 34 -4.77 12.17 -5.70
N ALA A 35 -5.32 11.12 -5.09
CA ALA A 35 -6.74 10.75 -5.22
C ALA A 35 -7.66 11.82 -4.63
N GLY A 36 -7.27 12.41 -3.50
CA GLY A 36 -7.96 13.54 -2.87
C GLY A 36 -8.02 14.77 -3.77
N LEU A 37 -6.88 15.14 -4.38
CA LEU A 37 -6.81 16.24 -5.33
C LEU A 37 -7.73 15.99 -6.54
N PHE A 38 -7.68 14.79 -7.12
CA PHE A 38 -8.55 14.42 -8.24
C PHE A 38 -10.04 14.56 -7.88
N ARG A 39 -10.48 14.02 -6.75
CA ARG A 39 -11.87 14.13 -6.29
C ARG A 39 -12.30 15.58 -6.12
N HIS A 40 -11.44 16.41 -5.53
CA HIS A 40 -11.72 17.83 -5.34
C HIS A 40 -11.88 18.55 -6.69
N THR A 41 -10.96 18.33 -7.64
CA THR A 41 -11.05 18.92 -8.98
C THR A 41 -12.30 18.43 -9.73
N ASN A 42 -12.60 17.13 -9.67
CA ASN A 42 -13.80 16.56 -10.28
C ASN A 42 -15.07 17.24 -9.76
N GLN A 43 -15.23 17.36 -8.45
CA GLN A 43 -16.40 18.01 -7.83
C GLN A 43 -16.52 19.50 -8.21
N THR A 44 -15.38 20.18 -8.37
CA THR A 44 -15.35 21.63 -8.62
C THR A 44 -15.67 21.99 -10.07
N TYR A 45 -15.16 21.23 -11.04
CA TYR A 45 -15.15 21.66 -12.45
C TYR A 45 -16.09 20.89 -13.37
N SER A 46 -16.66 19.77 -12.92
CA SER A 46 -17.47 18.91 -13.78
C SER A 46 -18.98 19.19 -13.68
N SER A 47 -19.45 20.00 -12.72
CA SER A 47 -20.88 20.19 -12.42
C SER A 47 -21.72 20.68 -13.60
N GLU A 48 -21.15 21.54 -14.45
CA GLU A 48 -21.82 22.12 -15.60
C GLU A 48 -21.69 21.28 -16.89
N TRP A 49 -20.95 20.16 -16.84
CA TRP A 49 -20.72 19.34 -18.02
C TRP A 49 -21.96 18.50 -18.32
N SER A 50 -22.35 18.43 -19.60
CA SER A 50 -23.51 17.68 -20.05
C SER A 50 -23.26 16.97 -21.39
N GLY A 51 -24.20 16.10 -21.78
CA GLY A 51 -24.13 15.36 -23.03
C GLY A 51 -23.15 14.18 -23.01
N LYS A 52 -22.74 13.72 -24.20
CA LYS A 52 -21.93 12.49 -24.35
C LYS A 52 -20.54 12.59 -23.71
N THR A 53 -19.93 13.78 -23.72
CA THR A 53 -18.63 13.99 -23.08
C THR A 53 -18.71 13.80 -21.56
N ARG A 54 -19.81 14.25 -20.92
CA ARG A 54 -20.04 14.01 -19.49
C ARG A 54 -20.17 12.51 -19.19
N GLN A 55 -20.93 11.77 -19.99
CA GLN A 55 -21.12 10.33 -19.80
C GLN A 55 -19.80 9.55 -19.91
N ALA A 56 -18.97 9.88 -20.90
CA ALA A 56 -17.65 9.28 -21.06
C ALA A 56 -16.72 9.62 -19.87
N TYR A 57 -16.75 10.87 -19.42
CA TYR A 57 -16.01 11.31 -18.24
C TYR A 57 -16.44 10.57 -16.97
N ASP A 58 -17.74 10.44 -16.72
CA ASP A 58 -18.27 9.72 -15.55
C ASP A 58 -17.85 8.24 -15.54
N SER A 59 -17.82 7.60 -16.71
CA SER A 59 -17.35 6.22 -16.85
C SER A 59 -15.87 6.07 -16.47
N LEU A 60 -15.03 7.04 -16.87
CA LEU A 60 -13.62 7.05 -16.49
C LEU A 60 -13.41 7.34 -15.00
N VAL A 61 -14.23 8.23 -14.41
CA VAL A 61 -14.20 8.49 -12.97
C VAL A 61 -14.56 7.22 -12.19
N GLU A 62 -15.55 6.46 -12.65
CA GLU A 62 -15.93 5.20 -12.02
C GLU A 62 -14.80 4.16 -12.10
N GLU A 63 -14.14 4.02 -13.26
CA GLU A 63 -12.96 3.16 -13.42
C GLU A 63 -11.81 3.57 -12.50
N LEU A 64 -11.56 4.87 -12.35
CA LEU A 64 -10.55 5.40 -11.42
C LEU A 64 -10.91 5.07 -9.98
N ASN A 65 -12.17 5.23 -9.56
CA ASN A 65 -12.60 4.89 -8.20
C ASN A 65 -12.46 3.38 -7.92
N GLN A 66 -12.77 2.53 -8.90
CA GLN A 66 -12.58 1.08 -8.78
C GLN A 66 -11.09 0.73 -8.65
N THR A 67 -10.25 1.37 -9.46
CA THR A 67 -8.78 1.21 -9.39
C THR A 67 -8.25 1.66 -8.02
N GLU A 68 -8.76 2.76 -7.49
CA GLU A 68 -8.42 3.24 -6.15
C GLU A 68 -8.71 2.20 -5.07
N GLN A 69 -9.89 1.58 -5.13
CA GLN A 69 -10.26 0.52 -4.19
C GLN A 69 -9.30 -0.68 -4.26
N ILE A 70 -8.91 -1.09 -5.48
CA ILE A 70 -7.94 -2.18 -5.68
C ILE A 70 -6.59 -1.82 -5.05
N VAL A 71 -6.12 -0.58 -5.19
CA VAL A 71 -4.86 -0.11 -4.58
C VAL A 71 -4.94 -0.24 -3.05
N TYR A 72 -6.03 0.18 -2.41
CA TYR A 72 -6.21 0.02 -0.96
C TYR A 72 -6.19 -1.44 -0.52
N ASP A 73 -6.83 -2.32 -1.28
CA ASP A 73 -6.90 -3.75 -0.93
C ASP A 73 -5.54 -4.43 -1.09
N VAL A 74 -4.82 -4.16 -2.17
CA VAL A 74 -3.44 -4.64 -2.38
C VAL A 74 -2.50 -4.11 -1.30
N HIS A 75 -2.59 -2.83 -0.95
CA HIS A 75 -1.81 -2.25 0.14
C HIS A 75 -2.07 -2.98 1.46
N ARG A 76 -3.35 -3.21 1.80
CA ARG A 76 -3.74 -3.90 3.04
C ARG A 76 -3.19 -5.31 3.09
N GLU A 77 -3.31 -6.06 2.00
CA GLU A 77 -2.79 -7.43 1.88
C GLU A 77 -1.27 -7.45 2.02
N LEU A 78 -0.56 -6.59 1.30
CA LEU A 78 0.89 -6.49 1.36
C LEU A 78 1.38 -6.15 2.78
N MET A 79 0.73 -5.20 3.44
CA MET A 79 1.06 -4.84 4.83
C MET A 79 0.85 -6.01 5.79
N ALA A 80 -0.22 -6.80 5.62
CA ALA A 80 -0.49 -7.96 6.45
C ALA A 80 0.58 -9.06 6.25
N GLU A 81 0.93 -9.36 5.00
CA GLU A 81 1.94 -10.37 4.66
C GLU A 81 3.34 -9.99 5.19
N ILE A 82 3.75 -8.73 5.03
CA ILE A 82 5.04 -8.25 5.55
C ILE A 82 5.09 -8.38 7.07
N ASN A 83 4.03 -7.96 7.78
CA ASN A 83 3.97 -8.08 9.24
C ASN A 83 4.04 -9.55 9.69
N SER A 84 3.29 -10.43 9.03
CA SER A 84 3.30 -11.87 9.33
C SER A 84 4.70 -12.47 9.15
N GLU A 85 5.42 -12.08 8.10
CA GLU A 85 6.78 -12.56 7.87
C GLU A 85 7.79 -12.02 8.91
N ILE A 86 7.65 -10.76 9.33
CA ILE A 86 8.45 -10.18 10.42
C ILE A 86 8.24 -10.97 11.72
N ASP A 87 6.99 -11.26 12.08
CA ASP A 87 6.66 -12.03 13.27
C ASP A 87 7.25 -13.44 13.20
N ARG A 88 7.15 -14.10 12.04
CA ARG A 88 7.75 -15.41 11.79
C ARG A 88 9.28 -15.39 11.96
N LEU A 89 9.95 -14.35 11.48
CA LEU A 89 11.40 -14.19 11.65
C LEU A 89 11.79 -13.99 13.11
N PHE A 90 11.01 -13.20 13.87
CA PHE A 90 11.24 -13.03 15.30
C PHE A 90 11.02 -14.32 16.10
N GLU A 91 10.04 -15.15 15.75
CA GLU A 91 9.87 -16.46 16.37
C GLU A 91 11.07 -17.37 16.11
N LYS A 92 11.57 -17.45 14.87
CA LYS A 92 12.81 -18.19 14.57
C LYS A 92 14.02 -17.69 15.37
N VAL A 93 14.10 -16.38 15.61
CA VAL A 93 15.14 -15.79 16.47
C VAL A 93 15.00 -16.24 17.93
N ARG A 94 13.77 -16.40 18.43
CA ARG A 94 13.48 -16.89 19.79
C ARG A 94 13.80 -18.37 19.94
N GLU A 95 13.48 -19.19 18.94
CA GLU A 95 13.78 -20.63 18.90
C GLU A 95 15.30 -20.93 18.85
N LEU A 96 16.10 -19.99 18.35
CA LEU A 96 17.56 -20.08 18.30
C LEU A 96 18.27 -19.59 19.57
N LYS A 97 17.53 -19.13 20.60
CA LYS A 97 18.08 -18.82 21.92
C LYS A 97 18.54 -20.08 22.64
#